data_AF-A0A1B6CEJ8-F1
#
_entry.id   AF-A0A1B6CEJ8-F1
#
_cell.length_a   1.000
_cell.length_b   1.000
_cell.length_c   1.000
_cell.angle_alpha   90.00
_cell.angle_beta   90.00
_cell.angle_gamma   90.00
#
_symmetry.space_group_name_H-M   'P 1'
#
loop_
_entity.id
_entity.type
_entity.pdbx_description
1 polymer ?
#
loop_
_entity_poly.entity_id
_entity_poly.type
_entity_poly.pdbx_seq_one_letter_code
_entity_poly.pdbx_strand_id
1 'polypeptide(L)'
;MENEDFAKNLAQSYSNYLKVDISKDVASVEEIIDDTLTRLEELESSLSIQEDDCPNVIQKLQNHKDNLMVLCEKVHKLETFVNRVEHDVNQMEAKVIAAEYDIKDNSEGKLKNLFKPLLFMKPEAMATANNTRIPPFEPPKIFETKSYFPSSNAEDKTE
;
A
#
# COMPACT_ATOMS: atom_id res chain seq x y z
N MET A 1 -90.00 -18.95 30.01
CA MET A 1 -88.65 -18.92 30.61
C MET A 1 -87.58 -19.09 29.53
N GLU A 2 -87.57 -20.20 28.76
CA GLU A 2 -86.56 -20.43 27.70
C GLU A 2 -86.42 -19.34 26.62
N ASN A 3 -87.53 -18.79 26.10
CA ASN A 3 -87.47 -17.74 25.06
C ASN A 3 -86.87 -16.41 25.55
N GLU A 4 -87.04 -16.10 26.83
CA GLU A 4 -86.57 -14.85 27.42
C GLU A 4 -85.05 -14.92 27.68
N ASP A 5 -84.59 -16.08 28.15
CA ASP A 5 -83.15 -16.37 28.28
C ASP A 5 -82.45 -16.40 26.92
N PHE A 6 -83.10 -16.92 25.87
CA PHE A 6 -82.56 -16.89 24.52
C PHE A 6 -82.44 -15.45 23.98
N ALA A 7 -83.49 -14.64 24.11
CA ALA A 7 -83.47 -13.25 23.67
C ALA A 7 -82.39 -12.42 24.41
N LYS A 8 -82.23 -12.66 25.71
CA LYS A 8 -81.21 -11.99 26.54
C LYS A 8 -79.79 -12.39 26.11
N ASN A 9 -79.53 -13.67 25.89
CA ASN A 9 -78.23 -14.15 25.41
C ASN A 9 -77.92 -13.62 24.00
N LEU A 10 -78.92 -13.54 23.13
CA LEU A 10 -78.76 -13.00 21.78
C LEU A 10 -78.43 -11.51 21.82
N ALA A 11 -79.19 -10.71 22.57
CA ALA A 11 -78.94 -9.28 22.75
C ALA A 11 -77.55 -9.01 23.35
N GLN A 12 -77.14 -9.82 24.33
CA GLN A 12 -75.82 -9.69 24.95
C GLN A 12 -74.68 -10.07 23.99
N SER A 13 -74.88 -11.10 23.17
CA SER A 13 -73.90 -11.49 22.14
C SER A 13 -73.71 -10.40 21.08
N TYR A 14 -74.80 -9.80 20.58
CA TYR A 14 -74.73 -8.68 19.64
C TYR A 14 -74.15 -7.41 20.28
N SER A 15 -74.50 -7.11 21.54
CA SER A 15 -73.93 -5.98 22.28
C SER A 15 -72.42 -6.13 22.48
N ASN A 16 -71.94 -7.35 22.71
CA ASN A 16 -70.50 -7.61 22.84
C ASN A 16 -69.78 -7.48 21.49
N TYR A 17 -70.42 -7.87 20.38
CA TYR A 17 -69.87 -7.70 19.04
C TYR A 17 -69.69 -6.22 18.65
N LEU A 18 -70.58 -5.35 19.13
CA LEU A 18 -70.49 -3.90 18.92
C LEU A 18 -69.47 -3.22 19.84
N LYS A 19 -69.05 -3.89 20.91
CA LYS A 19 -68.09 -3.36 21.89
C LYS A 19 -66.67 -3.73 21.45
N VAL A 20 -66.15 -2.98 20.47
CA VAL A 20 -64.77 -3.11 20.02
C VAL A 20 -63.87 -2.29 20.94
N ASP A 21 -62.95 -2.96 21.62
CA ASP A 21 -61.90 -2.33 22.42
C ASP A 21 -60.59 -2.36 21.64
N ILE A 22 -60.20 -1.21 21.10
CA ILE A 22 -58.93 -1.03 20.35
C ILE A 22 -57.82 -0.46 21.24
N SER A 23 -58.05 -0.29 22.55
CA SER A 23 -57.10 0.38 23.45
C SER A 23 -55.73 -0.29 23.44
N LYS A 24 -55.71 -1.62 23.29
CA LYS A 24 -54.48 -2.40 23.17
C LYS A 24 -53.73 -2.13 21.86
N ASP A 25 -54.46 -2.00 20.75
CA ASP A 25 -53.85 -1.73 19.45
C ASP A 25 -53.31 -0.30 19.41
N VAL A 26 -54.03 0.66 20.00
CA VAL A 26 -53.58 2.05 20.17
C VAL A 26 -52.32 2.12 21.01
N ALA A 27 -52.30 1.46 22.18
CA ALA A 27 -51.12 1.43 23.05
C ALA A 27 -49.91 0.77 22.36
N SER A 28 -50.13 -0.28 21.55
CA SER A 28 -49.08 -0.91 20.77
C SER A 28 -48.52 0.02 19.69
N VAL A 29 -49.35 0.87 19.07
CA VAL A 29 -48.90 1.86 18.10
C VAL A 29 -48.12 2.97 18.78
N GLU A 30 -48.58 3.44 19.95
CA GLU A 30 -47.87 4.44 20.76
C GLU A 30 -46.46 3.95 21.15
N GLU A 31 -46.32 2.69 21.59
CA GLU A 31 -45.01 2.09 21.91
C GLU A 31 -44.07 2.07 20.70
N ILE A 32 -44.59 1.73 19.51
CA ILE A 32 -43.79 1.72 18.27
C ILE A 32 -43.35 3.14 17.90
N ILE A 33 -44.22 4.13 18.09
CA ILE A 33 -43.88 5.54 17.81
C ILE A 33 -42.75 5.99 18.74
N ASP A 34 -42.85 5.71 20.04
CA ASP A 34 -41.84 6.10 21.02
C ASP A 34 -40.47 5.42 20.76
N ASP A 35 -40.47 4.12 20.41
CA ASP A 35 -39.25 3.42 19.97
C ASP A 35 -38.66 4.07 18.72
N THR A 36 -39.50 4.39 17.74
CA THR A 36 -39.06 5.01 16.49
C THR A 36 -38.47 6.40 16.71
N LEU A 37 -39.09 7.21 17.59
CA LEU A 37 -38.58 8.52 17.97
C LEU A 37 -37.23 8.42 18.67
N THR A 38 -37.09 7.50 19.63
CA THR A 38 -35.83 7.23 20.33
C THR A 38 -34.73 6.86 19.34
N ARG A 39 -35.03 5.97 18.39
CA ARG A 39 -34.08 5.55 17.36
C ARG A 39 -33.72 6.68 16.39
N LEU A 40 -34.62 7.62 16.12
CA LEU A 40 -34.32 8.80 15.31
C LEU A 40 -33.37 9.76 16.04
N GLU A 41 -33.55 9.97 17.34
CA GLU A 41 -32.64 10.77 18.16
C GLU A 41 -31.24 10.13 18.23
N GLU A 42 -31.15 8.80 18.37
CA GLU A 42 -29.88 8.07 18.33
C GLU A 42 -29.17 8.20 16.97
N LEU A 43 -29.94 8.15 15.86
CA LEU A 43 -29.40 8.34 14.52
C LEU A 43 -28.91 9.76 14.29
N GLU A 44 -29.65 10.77 14.76
CA GLU A 44 -29.23 12.18 14.68
C GLU A 44 -27.95 12.41 15.48
N SER A 45 -27.88 11.86 16.69
CA SER A 45 -26.67 11.91 17.54
C SER A 45 -25.48 11.25 16.83
N SER A 46 -25.68 10.07 16.23
CA SER A 46 -24.63 9.37 15.48
C SER A 46 -24.16 10.14 14.24
N LEU A 47 -25.09 10.80 13.54
CA LEU A 47 -24.78 11.63 12.37
C LEU A 47 -23.96 12.86 12.79
N SER A 48 -24.31 13.50 13.91
CA SER A 48 -23.60 14.68 14.41
C SER A 48 -22.12 14.39 14.71
N ILE A 49 -21.83 13.22 15.30
CA ILE A 49 -20.46 12.77 15.57
C ILE A 49 -19.69 12.57 14.26
N GLN A 50 -20.33 12.01 13.22
CA GLN A 50 -19.68 11.83 11.92
C GLN A 50 -19.48 13.15 11.17
N GLU A 51 -20.39 14.12 11.32
CA GLU A 51 -20.31 15.41 10.64
C GLU A 51 -19.13 16.25 11.16
N ASP A 52 -18.77 16.13 12.44
CA ASP A 52 -17.59 16.80 13.01
C ASP A 52 -16.26 16.13 12.60
N ASP A 53 -16.23 14.80 12.53
CA ASP A 53 -14.98 14.06 12.28
C ASP A 53 -14.64 13.90 10.78
N CYS A 54 -15.66 13.73 9.92
CA CYS A 54 -15.45 13.40 8.51
C CYS A 54 -14.74 14.51 7.71
N PRO A 55 -15.11 15.80 7.82
CA PRO A 55 -14.44 16.88 7.09
C PRO A 55 -12.97 17.02 7.52
N ASN A 56 -12.68 16.84 8.80
CA ASN A 56 -11.32 16.94 9.35
C ASN A 56 -10.43 15.81 8.82
N VAL A 57 -10.95 14.58 8.81
CA VAL A 57 -10.24 13.42 8.25
C VAL A 57 -10.00 13.58 6.76
N ILE A 58 -11.01 14.02 6.00
CA ILE A 58 -10.88 14.27 4.56
C ILE A 58 -9.85 15.37 4.28
N GLN A 59 -9.89 16.48 5.03
CA GLN A 59 -8.93 17.57 4.87
C GLN A 59 -7.50 17.12 5.22
N LYS A 60 -7.31 16.36 6.30
CA LYS A 60 -6.01 15.78 6.65
C LYS A 60 -5.50 14.84 5.57
N LEU A 61 -6.36 13.99 5.01
CA LEU A 61 -5.99 13.07 3.92
C LEU A 61 -5.59 13.85 2.65
N GLN A 62 -6.36 14.89 2.29
CA GLN A 62 -6.03 15.75 1.15
C GLN A 62 -4.67 16.45 1.34
N ASN A 63 -4.42 17.01 2.54
CA ASN A 63 -3.14 17.67 2.85
C ASN A 63 -1.93 16.73 2.77
N HIS A 64 -2.13 15.43 3.02
CA HIS A 64 -1.04 14.43 2.98
C HIS A 64 -0.96 13.69 1.64
N LYS A 65 -1.96 13.81 0.76
CA LYS A 65 -2.03 13.10 -0.50
C LYS A 65 -0.78 13.32 -1.36
N ASP A 66 -0.40 14.58 -1.56
CA ASP A 66 0.74 14.91 -2.42
C ASP A 66 2.06 14.43 -1.80
N ASN A 67 2.21 14.57 -0.48
CA ASN A 67 3.36 14.05 0.26
C ASN A 67 3.46 12.51 0.16
N LEU A 68 2.33 11.81 0.24
CA LEU A 68 2.27 10.37 0.08
C LEU A 68 2.63 9.96 -1.35
N MET A 69 2.12 10.67 -2.37
CA MET A 69 2.48 10.43 -3.77
C MET A 69 3.98 10.63 -4.00
N VAL A 70 4.57 11.71 -3.49
CA VAL A 70 6.01 11.96 -3.57
C VAL A 70 6.82 10.85 -2.87
N LEU A 71 6.35 10.36 -1.73
CA LEU A 71 6.99 9.24 -1.04
C LEU A 71 6.93 7.95 -1.86
N CYS A 72 5.76 7.62 -2.42
CA CYS A 72 5.60 6.45 -3.29
C CYS A 72 6.53 6.52 -4.50
N GLU A 73 6.64 7.69 -5.13
CA GLU A 73 7.58 7.92 -6.25
C GLU A 73 9.04 7.72 -5.83
N LYS A 74 9.43 8.20 -4.65
CA LYS A 74 10.79 7.99 -4.12
C LYS A 74 11.07 6.50 -3.87
N VAL A 75 10.10 5.78 -3.31
CA VAL A 75 10.22 4.33 -3.09
C VAL A 75 10.36 3.59 -4.42
N HIS A 76 9.55 3.91 -5.41
CA HIS A 76 9.61 3.27 -6.73
C HIS A 76 10.95 3.52 -7.45
N LYS A 77 11.48 4.74 -7.37
CA LYS A 77 12.81 5.08 -7.90
C LYS A 77 13.92 4.29 -7.20
N LEU A 78 13.82 4.15 -5.88
CA LEU A 78 14.79 3.37 -5.10
C LEU A 78 14.74 1.89 -5.47
N GLU A 79 13.55 1.30 -5.57
CA GLU A 79 13.35 -0.08 -5.99
C GLU A 79 13.96 -0.34 -7.37
N THR A 80 13.66 0.54 -8.34
CA THR A 80 14.22 0.47 -9.70
C THR A 80 15.75 0.54 -9.68
N PHE A 81 16.31 1.41 -8.83
CA PHE A 81 17.76 1.53 -8.69
C PHE A 81 18.38 0.26 -8.10
N VAL A 82 17.82 -0.29 -7.02
CA VAL A 82 18.30 -1.52 -6.37
C VAL A 82 18.30 -2.69 -7.37
N ASN A 83 17.20 -2.87 -8.11
CA ASN A 83 17.10 -3.89 -9.15
C ASN A 83 18.17 -3.73 -10.24
N ARG A 84 18.52 -2.47 -10.58
CA ARG A 84 19.61 -2.21 -11.53
C ARG A 84 20.97 -2.57 -10.94
N VAL A 85 21.23 -2.21 -9.69
CA VAL A 85 22.49 -2.55 -9.01
C VAL A 85 22.67 -4.06 -8.96
N GLU A 86 21.63 -4.80 -8.57
CA GLU A 86 21.64 -6.26 -8.55
C GLU A 86 21.99 -6.83 -9.93
N HIS A 87 21.33 -6.33 -10.98
CA HIS A 87 21.60 -6.77 -12.35
C HIS A 87 23.05 -6.54 -12.78
N ASP A 88 23.61 -5.36 -12.51
CA ASP A 88 24.98 -5.03 -12.90
C ASP A 88 26.01 -5.82 -12.09
N VAL A 89 25.73 -6.09 -10.79
CA VAL A 89 26.58 -6.96 -9.94
C VAL A 89 26.57 -8.40 -10.44
N ASN A 90 25.40 -8.96 -10.76
CA ASN A 90 25.29 -10.31 -11.29
C ASN A 90 26.03 -10.46 -12.63
N GLN A 91 25.95 -9.46 -13.51
CA GLN A 91 26.73 -9.44 -14.74
C GLN A 91 28.25 -9.38 -14.47
N MET A 92 28.67 -8.56 -13.52
CA MET A 92 30.07 -8.46 -13.14
C MET A 92 30.59 -9.78 -12.58
N GLU A 93 29.84 -10.41 -11.68
CA GLU A 93 30.16 -11.71 -11.09
C GLU A 93 30.31 -12.79 -12.18
N ALA A 94 29.38 -12.87 -13.13
CA ALA A 94 29.46 -13.82 -14.23
C ALA A 94 30.73 -13.61 -15.09
N LYS A 95 31.11 -12.35 -15.37
CA LYS A 95 32.35 -12.03 -16.10
C LYS A 95 33.61 -12.38 -15.29
N VAL A 96 33.59 -12.16 -13.98
CA VAL A 96 34.70 -12.53 -13.09
C VAL A 96 34.88 -14.05 -13.06
N ILE A 97 33.80 -14.81 -12.89
CA ILE A 97 33.82 -16.28 -12.91
C ILE A 97 34.37 -16.79 -14.24
N ALA A 98 33.93 -16.22 -15.37
CA ALA A 98 34.45 -16.58 -16.69
C ALA A 98 35.95 -16.29 -16.82
N ALA A 99 36.41 -15.11 -16.37
CA ALA A 99 37.82 -14.76 -16.37
C ALA A 99 38.66 -15.67 -15.45
N GLU A 100 38.14 -16.03 -14.27
CA GLU A 100 38.80 -16.95 -13.35
C GLU A 100 38.94 -18.35 -13.96
N TYR A 101 37.91 -18.82 -14.68
CA TYR A 101 37.94 -20.09 -15.41
C TYR A 101 39.00 -20.08 -16.52
N ASP A 102 38.97 -19.06 -17.38
CA ASP A 102 39.93 -18.90 -18.49
C ASP A 102 41.38 -18.79 -17.98
N ILE A 103 41.59 -18.21 -16.81
CA ILE A 103 42.92 -18.09 -16.20
C ILE A 103 43.34 -19.39 -15.50
N LYS A 104 42.42 -20.11 -14.86
CA LYS A 104 42.70 -21.40 -14.21
C LYS A 104 43.15 -22.45 -15.22
N ASP A 105 42.59 -22.44 -16.43
CA ASP A 105 42.98 -23.35 -17.50
C ASP A 105 44.31 -22.95 -18.18
N ASN A 106 44.77 -21.69 -18.03
CA ASN A 106 45.97 -21.17 -18.72
C ASN A 106 47.14 -20.76 -17.81
N SER A 107 47.00 -20.76 -16.49
CA SER A 107 48.10 -20.39 -15.59
C SER A 107 47.94 -20.96 -14.17
N GLU A 108 48.56 -22.10 -13.93
CA GLU A 108 48.88 -22.57 -12.59
C GLU A 108 49.80 -21.52 -11.90
N GLY A 109 49.22 -20.67 -11.05
CA GLY A 109 49.91 -20.18 -9.85
C GLY A 109 50.22 -18.67 -9.68
N LYS A 110 49.70 -17.72 -10.48
CA LYS A 110 50.16 -16.31 -10.37
C LYS A 110 49.18 -15.23 -9.85
N LEU A 111 47.89 -15.51 -9.65
CA LEU A 111 46.92 -14.44 -9.31
C LEU A 111 46.67 -14.16 -7.83
N LYS A 112 47.22 -14.95 -6.89
CA LYS A 112 47.01 -14.73 -5.44
C LYS A 112 47.58 -13.41 -4.90
N ASN A 113 48.29 -12.63 -5.73
CA ASN A 113 48.97 -11.40 -5.33
C ASN A 113 48.33 -10.09 -5.82
N LEU A 114 47.25 -10.13 -6.63
CA LEU A 114 46.66 -8.90 -7.20
C LEU A 114 45.65 -8.19 -6.27
N PHE A 115 45.23 -8.81 -5.17
CA PHE A 115 44.33 -8.19 -4.18
C PHE A 115 45.06 -7.47 -3.03
N LYS A 116 46.35 -7.13 -3.20
CA LYS A 116 47.06 -6.28 -2.23
C LYS A 116 46.70 -4.81 -2.48
N PRO A 117 46.45 -4.02 -1.41
CA PRO A 117 45.85 -2.71 -1.54
C PRO A 117 46.75 -1.72 -2.29
N LEU A 118 46.13 -1.00 -3.20
CA LEU A 118 46.69 0.01 -4.11
C LEU A 118 47.25 1.22 -3.35
N LEU A 119 48.45 1.10 -2.80
CA LEU A 119 49.28 2.23 -2.41
C LEU A 119 50.63 2.04 -3.10
N PHE A 120 51.07 3.06 -3.85
CA PHE A 120 52.35 3.16 -4.56
C PHE A 120 52.40 2.50 -5.95
N MET A 121 51.88 3.22 -6.95
CA MET A 121 52.17 2.98 -8.37
C MET A 121 53.31 3.91 -8.83
N LYS A 122 54.41 3.31 -9.32
CA LYS A 122 55.38 3.94 -10.22
C LYS A 122 55.39 3.10 -11.51
N PRO A 123 55.42 3.69 -12.71
CA PRO A 123 55.31 2.93 -13.94
C PRO A 123 56.70 2.47 -14.39
N GLU A 124 56.86 1.18 -14.62
CA GLU A 124 57.93 0.69 -15.49
C GLU A 124 57.37 -0.39 -16.41
N ALA A 125 57.77 -0.30 -17.67
CA ALA A 125 57.26 -1.02 -18.82
C ALA A 125 57.84 -2.45 -18.94
N MET A 126 57.38 -3.15 -19.98
CA MET A 126 57.86 -4.43 -20.55
C MET A 126 57.14 -5.68 -20.03
N ALA A 127 56.78 -6.70 -20.83
CA ALA A 127 56.94 -6.98 -22.25
C ALA A 127 55.94 -8.08 -22.68
N THR A 128 55.76 -8.17 -23.99
CA THR A 128 55.13 -9.18 -24.85
C THR A 128 55.27 -10.63 -24.38
N ALA A 129 54.18 -11.43 -24.46
CA ALA A 129 54.15 -12.73 -25.17
C ALA A 129 52.79 -13.45 -25.06
N ASN A 130 52.45 -14.16 -26.14
CA ASN A 130 51.55 -15.34 -26.25
C ASN A 130 50.16 -15.11 -26.88
N ASN A 131 50.00 -15.81 -28.01
CA ASN A 131 48.96 -15.70 -29.01
C ASN A 131 47.87 -16.76 -28.71
N THR A 132 46.94 -16.41 -27.83
CA THR A 132 45.63 -17.07 -27.75
C THR A 132 44.63 -15.94 -27.94
N ARG A 133 43.77 -16.02 -28.96
CA ARG A 133 42.74 -15.00 -29.26
C ARG A 133 41.69 -15.00 -28.15
N ILE A 134 42.03 -14.40 -27.01
CA ILE A 134 41.06 -13.99 -26.00
C ILE A 134 40.32 -12.81 -26.64
N PRO A 135 38.98 -12.84 -26.75
CA PRO A 135 38.23 -11.70 -27.24
C PRO A 135 38.54 -10.47 -26.37
N PRO A 136 38.66 -9.27 -26.97
CA PRO A 136 38.96 -8.06 -26.21
C PRO A 136 37.91 -7.85 -25.12
N PHE A 137 38.37 -7.60 -23.89
CA PHE A 137 37.50 -7.36 -22.74
C PHE A 137 36.60 -6.14 -23.00
N GLU A 138 35.29 -6.35 -22.93
CA GLU A 138 34.31 -5.27 -22.94
C GLU A 138 33.83 -5.03 -21.49
N PRO A 139 34.07 -3.82 -20.93
CA PRO A 139 33.65 -3.50 -19.58
C PRO A 139 32.12 -3.58 -19.45
N PRO A 140 31.57 -4.12 -18.35
CA PRO A 140 30.13 -4.09 -18.12
C PRO A 140 29.65 -2.64 -17.97
N LYS A 141 28.48 -2.35 -18.53
CA LYS A 141 27.85 -1.03 -18.44
C LYS A 141 27.26 -0.84 -17.04
N ILE A 142 28.05 -0.27 -16.15
CA ILE A 142 27.63 0.05 -14.78
C ILE A 142 26.61 1.19 -14.74
N PHE A 143 25.74 1.15 -13.75
CA PHE A 143 24.78 2.21 -13.46
C PHE A 143 25.47 3.48 -12.99
N GLU A 144 24.85 4.63 -13.30
CA GLU A 144 25.24 5.92 -12.76
C GLU A 144 24.14 6.40 -11.80
N THR A 145 24.47 6.59 -10.52
CA THR A 145 23.51 7.02 -9.49
C THR A 145 22.79 8.33 -9.85
N LYS A 146 23.48 9.23 -10.57
CA LYS A 146 22.93 10.51 -11.04
C LYS A 146 21.75 10.36 -12.00
N SER A 147 21.68 9.24 -12.72
CA SER A 147 20.58 8.93 -13.65
C SER A 147 19.30 8.49 -12.93
N TYR A 148 19.40 8.09 -11.66
CA TYR A 148 18.27 7.63 -10.84
C TYR A 148 17.89 8.67 -9.76
N PHE A 149 18.87 9.44 -9.28
CA PHE A 149 18.69 10.51 -8.29
C PHE A 149 19.35 11.81 -8.79
N PRO A 150 18.68 12.58 -9.67
CA PRO A 150 19.20 13.86 -10.10
C PRO A 150 19.32 14.81 -8.90
N SER A 151 20.44 15.51 -8.78
CA SER A 151 20.67 16.48 -7.72
C SER A 151 19.62 17.59 -7.83
N SER A 152 18.70 17.66 -6.87
CA SER A 152 17.69 18.71 -6.77
C SER A 152 18.38 20.05 -6.50
N ASN A 153 18.64 20.81 -7.55
CA ASN A 153 19.04 22.21 -7.49
C ASN A 153 18.14 22.99 -8.46
N ALA A 154 16.84 23.01 -8.18
CA ALA A 154 15.86 23.77 -8.94
C ALA A 154 14.61 24.08 -8.10
N GLU A 155 14.80 24.60 -6.89
CA GLU A 155 13.81 25.45 -6.21
C GLU A 155 14.58 26.55 -5.48
N ASP A 156 14.70 27.71 -6.12
CA ASP A 156 14.56 29.04 -5.50
C ASP A 156 15.01 30.10 -6.53
N LYS A 157 14.03 30.74 -7.19
CA LYS A 157 14.07 32.08 -7.80
C LYS A 157 12.78 32.33 -8.57
N THR A 158 11.75 32.75 -7.85
CA THR A 158 10.77 33.70 -8.36
C THR A 158 10.25 34.50 -7.17
N GLU A 159 10.93 35.63 -6.92
CA GLU A 159 10.33 36.85 -6.40
C GLU A 159 9.80 37.66 -7.60
#